data_AF-A0A534L284-F1
#
_entry.id   AF-A0A534L284-F1
#
_cell.length_a   1.000
_cell.length_b   1.000
_cell.length_c   1.000
_cell.angle_alpha   90.00
_cell.angle_beta   90.00
_cell.angle_gamma   90.00
#
_symmetry.space_group_name_H-M   'P 1'
#
loop_
_entity.id
_entity.type
_entity.pdbx_description
1 polymer ?
#
loop_
_entity_poly.entity_id
_entity_poly.type
_entity_poly.pdbx_seq_one_letter_code
_entity_poly.pdbx_strand_id
1 'polypeptide(L)'
;MHRQVSRHAGPGERIQVTTSHSSRAGTVTFEGDYATIAFERRIRHPIQVVWEALTESEHLARWYMTRARLDAREGGSIDYQSGPAQYHVTGKILTWRPPRVFEHEWNVEPRKELPKGEKSIVRWELTPDGDGT
;
A
#
# COMPACT_ATOMS: atom_id res chain seq x y z
N MET A 1 1.20 9.52 33.62
CA MET A 1 2.45 8.75 33.69
C MET A 1 2.12 7.28 33.92
N HIS A 2 2.06 6.46 32.88
CA HIS A 2 1.94 5.00 33.02
C HIS A 2 3.04 4.36 32.18
N ARG A 3 3.97 3.70 32.87
CA ARG A 3 5.08 2.93 32.33
C ARG A 3 4.56 1.51 32.14
N GLN A 4 4.61 0.97 30.93
CA GLN A 4 4.29 -0.44 30.69
C GLN A 4 5.54 -1.20 30.24
N VAL A 5 5.71 -2.35 30.87
CA VAL A 5 6.87 -3.24 30.77
C VAL A 5 6.68 -4.14 29.54
N SER A 6 7.60 -4.07 28.58
CA SER A 6 7.66 -5.00 27.46
C SER A 6 8.07 -6.38 27.96
N ARG A 7 7.22 -7.39 27.77
CA ARG A 7 7.64 -8.80 27.84
C ARG A 7 7.97 -9.28 26.43
N HIS A 8 9.11 -9.95 26.29
CA HIS A 8 9.59 -10.52 25.03
C HIS A 8 8.61 -11.59 24.49
N ALA A 9 8.26 -11.50 23.20
CA ALA A 9 7.51 -12.51 22.45
C ALA A 9 8.49 -13.38 21.62
N GLY A 10 8.18 -14.68 21.50
CA GLY A 10 9.00 -15.66 20.78
C GLY A 10 8.71 -15.73 19.27
N PRO A 11 9.48 -16.53 18.50
CA PRO A 11 9.33 -16.61 17.04
C PRO A 11 8.03 -17.34 16.65
N GLY A 12 7.20 -16.70 15.82
CA GLY A 12 5.94 -17.27 15.28
C GLY A 12 4.65 -16.74 15.91
N GLU A 13 4.72 -15.75 16.79
CA GLU A 13 3.54 -15.18 17.46
C GLU A 13 2.93 -14.02 16.66
N ARG A 14 1.65 -14.16 16.27
CA ARG A 14 0.85 -13.04 15.76
C ARG A 14 0.62 -12.05 16.91
N ILE A 15 1.40 -10.98 16.96
CA ILE A 15 1.13 -9.88 17.89
C ILE A 15 -0.08 -9.11 17.36
N GLN A 16 -1.27 -9.42 17.87
CA GLN A 16 -2.43 -8.57 17.69
C GLN A 16 -2.26 -7.33 18.59
N VAL A 17 -1.74 -6.24 18.02
CA VAL A 17 -1.83 -4.93 18.68
C VAL A 17 -3.27 -4.43 18.52
N THR A 18 -4.19 -4.92 19.34
CA THR A 18 -5.56 -4.42 19.37
C THR A 18 -5.65 -3.26 20.35
N THR A 19 -5.16 -2.09 19.94
CA THR A 19 -5.58 -0.85 20.60
C THR A 19 -7.00 -0.57 20.16
N SER A 20 -7.98 -0.91 20.99
CA SER A 20 -9.37 -0.52 20.78
C SER A 20 -9.44 1.01 20.69
N HIS A 21 -9.65 1.54 19.48
CA HIS A 21 -10.45 2.72 19.13
C HIS A 21 -10.33 3.01 17.60
N SER A 22 -11.30 2.51 16.83
CA SER A 22 -11.74 2.95 15.48
C SER A 22 -12.06 1.74 14.61
N SER A 23 -13.26 1.70 14.03
CA SER A 23 -13.71 0.72 13.03
C SER A 23 -12.90 0.73 11.72
N ARG A 24 -11.82 1.52 11.68
CA ARG A 24 -10.90 1.69 10.54
C ARG A 24 -9.46 1.31 10.89
N ALA A 25 -9.20 0.55 11.95
CA ALA A 25 -7.85 0.04 12.16
C ALA A 25 -7.42 -0.88 10.99
N GLY A 26 -6.13 -0.91 10.67
CA GLY A 26 -5.53 -1.94 9.82
C GLY A 26 -4.97 -3.08 10.67
N THR A 27 -4.42 -4.09 10.01
CA THR A 27 -3.65 -5.14 10.68
C THR A 27 -2.18 -5.04 10.30
N VAL A 28 -1.30 -5.39 11.24
CA VAL A 28 0.14 -5.53 10.99
C VAL A 28 0.52 -6.95 11.38
N THR A 29 1.18 -7.66 10.46
CA THR A 29 1.72 -9.00 10.70
C THR A 29 3.23 -8.96 10.48
N PHE A 30 3.99 -9.63 11.33
CA PHE A 30 5.45 -9.72 11.23
C PHE A 30 5.86 -11.16 10.87
N GLU A 31 6.76 -11.30 9.89
CA GLU A 31 7.28 -12.57 9.40
C GLU A 31 8.81 -12.44 9.23
N GLY A 32 9.55 -12.85 10.27
CA GLY A 32 11.00 -12.63 10.32
C GLY A 32 11.33 -11.13 10.26
N ASP A 33 12.11 -10.73 9.25
CA ASP A 33 12.51 -9.34 9.04
C ASP A 33 11.48 -8.52 8.24
N TYR A 34 10.36 -9.12 7.84
CA TYR A 34 9.32 -8.47 7.04
C TYR A 34 8.08 -8.15 7.87
N ALA A 35 7.39 -7.09 7.49
CA ALA A 35 6.09 -6.75 8.03
C ALA A 35 5.10 -6.49 6.88
N THR A 36 3.87 -6.98 7.04
CA THR A 36 2.75 -6.68 6.13
C THR A 36 1.74 -5.82 6.87
N ILE A 37 1.39 -4.69 6.26
CA ILE A 37 0.31 -3.82 6.72
C ILE A 37 -0.87 -4.01 5.77
N ALA A 38 -2.02 -4.40 6.30
CA ALA A 38 -3.23 -4.63 5.52
C ALA A 38 -4.38 -3.74 5.99
N PHE A 39 -5.09 -3.15 5.04
CA PHE A 39 -6.28 -2.34 5.26
C PHE A 39 -7.41 -2.83 4.36
N GLU A 40 -8.62 -2.92 4.93
CA GLU A 40 -9.85 -3.25 4.20
C GLU A 40 -10.88 -2.14 4.41
N ARG A 41 -11.52 -1.67 3.33
CA ARG A 41 -12.48 -0.56 3.38
C ARG A 41 -13.57 -0.79 2.33
N ARG A 42 -14.81 -0.45 2.71
CA ARG A 42 -15.88 -0.21 1.76
C ARG A 42 -15.80 1.21 1.22
N ILE A 43 -15.74 1.35 -0.08
CA ILE A 43 -15.75 2.61 -0.81
C ILE A 43 -17.10 2.76 -1.53
N ARG A 44 -17.79 3.88 -1.31
CA ARG A 44 -19.12 4.15 -1.88
C ARG A 44 -19.03 4.66 -3.33
N HIS A 45 -18.24 3.97 -4.16
CA HIS A 45 -18.08 4.24 -5.58
C HIS A 45 -17.98 2.94 -6.37
N PRO A 46 -18.46 2.92 -7.63
CA PRO A 46 -18.30 1.76 -8.51
C PRO A 46 -16.83 1.38 -8.69
N ILE A 47 -16.57 0.08 -8.87
CA ILE A 47 -15.20 -0.46 -9.00
C ILE A 47 -14.37 0.21 -10.11
N GLN A 48 -15.00 0.62 -11.21
CA GLN A 48 -14.31 1.32 -12.30
C GLN A 48 -13.76 2.67 -11.84
N VAL A 49 -14.52 3.42 -11.05
CA VAL A 49 -14.09 4.72 -10.50
C VAL A 49 -12.95 4.53 -9.51
N VAL A 50 -13.02 3.49 -8.67
CA VAL A 50 -11.93 3.17 -7.73
C VAL A 50 -10.69 2.71 -8.48
N TRP A 51 -10.85 1.92 -9.53
CA TRP A 51 -9.75 1.46 -10.38
C TRP A 51 -9.03 2.64 -11.04
N GLU A 52 -9.77 3.51 -11.73
CA GLU A 52 -9.22 4.73 -12.31
C GLU A 52 -8.51 5.60 -11.26
N ALA A 53 -9.06 5.68 -10.04
CA ALA A 53 -8.40 6.42 -8.97
C ALA A 53 -7.01 5.85 -8.59
N LEU A 54 -6.80 4.55 -8.76
CA LEU A 54 -5.54 3.86 -8.46
C LEU A 54 -4.57 3.83 -9.63
N THR A 55 -5.05 3.90 -10.88
CA THR A 55 -4.23 3.65 -12.07
C THR A 55 -4.01 4.87 -12.94
N GLU A 56 -4.87 5.89 -12.85
CA GLU A 56 -4.76 7.10 -13.64
C GLU A 56 -3.97 8.19 -12.89
N SER A 57 -2.94 8.71 -13.54
CA SER A 57 -2.00 9.68 -12.97
C SER A 57 -2.70 10.93 -12.44
N GLU A 58 -3.71 11.44 -13.16
CA GLU A 58 -4.47 12.62 -12.72
C GLU A 58 -5.24 12.38 -11.42
N HIS A 59 -5.75 11.17 -11.21
CA HIS A 59 -6.49 10.83 -10.01
C HIS A 59 -5.54 10.57 -8.84
N LEU A 60 -4.46 9.81 -9.05
CA LEU A 60 -3.40 9.60 -8.07
C LEU A 60 -2.81 10.93 -7.57
N ALA A 61 -2.64 11.92 -8.45
CA ALA A 61 -2.16 13.24 -8.06
C ALA A 61 -3.10 13.96 -7.09
N ARG A 62 -4.41 13.75 -7.21
CA ARG A 62 -5.44 14.42 -6.38
C ARG A 62 -5.53 13.85 -4.97
N TRP A 63 -5.55 12.53 -4.81
CA TRP A 63 -5.77 11.90 -3.49
C TRP A 63 -4.50 11.37 -2.85
N TYR A 64 -3.55 10.89 -3.65
CA TYR A 64 -2.29 10.28 -3.20
C TYR A 64 -1.08 11.20 -3.35
N MET A 65 -1.29 12.45 -3.80
CA MET A 65 -0.24 13.44 -4.05
C MET A 65 0.91 12.85 -4.88
N THR A 66 0.58 12.01 -5.85
CA THR A 66 1.54 11.22 -6.61
C THR A 66 1.35 11.45 -8.10
N ARG A 67 2.39 11.92 -8.78
CA ARG A 67 2.44 11.89 -10.25
C ARG A 67 2.98 10.55 -10.68
N ALA A 68 2.29 9.90 -11.62
CA ALA A 68 2.60 8.53 -12.00
C ALA A 68 2.72 8.36 -13.51
N ARG A 69 3.59 7.44 -13.94
CA ARG A 69 3.62 6.84 -15.27
C ARG A 69 3.57 5.33 -15.11
N LEU A 70 2.60 4.70 -15.77
CA LEU A 70 2.39 3.25 -15.72
C LEU A 70 2.45 2.69 -17.14
N ASP A 71 3.25 1.64 -17.34
CA ASP A 71 3.08 0.74 -18.48
C ASP A 71 2.07 -0.34 -18.06
N ALA A 72 0.79 -0.07 -18.35
CA ALA A 72 -0.39 -0.72 -17.76
C ALA A 72 -0.63 -2.18 -18.22
N ARG A 73 0.28 -3.07 -17.83
CA ARG A 73 0.24 -4.51 -18.11
C ARG A 73 1.10 -5.28 -17.12
N GLU A 74 0.89 -6.59 -17.03
CA GLU A 74 1.78 -7.48 -16.28
C GLU A 74 3.20 -7.41 -16.86
N GLY A 75 4.20 -7.35 -15.97
CA GLY A 75 5.61 -7.12 -16.33
C GLY A 75 5.94 -5.69 -16.80
N GLY A 76 4.94 -4.80 -16.86
CA GLY A 76 5.13 -3.37 -17.08
C GLY A 76 5.83 -2.70 -15.89
N SER A 77 5.95 -1.38 -15.93
CA SER A 77 6.66 -0.60 -14.91
C SER A 77 5.80 0.51 -14.32
N ILE A 78 6.11 0.86 -13.08
CA ILE A 78 5.68 2.10 -12.45
C ILE A 78 6.86 3.07 -12.33
N ASP A 79 6.58 4.36 -12.49
CA ASP A 79 7.47 5.47 -12.14
C ASP A 79 6.62 6.55 -11.46
N TYR A 80 6.81 6.70 -10.15
CA TYR A 80 6.07 7.64 -9.31
C TYR A 80 6.98 8.72 -8.74
N GLN A 81 6.45 9.94 -8.69
CA GLN A 81 6.95 11.04 -7.87
C GLN A 81 5.93 11.24 -6.74
N SER A 82 6.24 10.73 -5.55
CA SER A 82 5.28 10.55 -4.46
C SER A 82 5.48 11.54 -3.30
N GLY A 83 4.40 12.21 -2.91
CA GLY A 83 4.31 13.05 -1.71
C GLY A 83 5.11 14.36 -1.78
N PRO A 84 5.06 15.18 -0.71
CA PRO A 84 5.71 16.50 -0.70
C PRO A 84 7.24 16.45 -0.85
N ALA A 85 7.86 15.37 -0.37
CA ALA A 85 9.29 15.13 -0.51
C ALA A 85 9.70 14.61 -1.90
N GLN A 86 8.73 14.41 -2.80
CA GLN A 86 8.91 13.92 -4.17
C GLN A 86 9.81 12.68 -4.24
N TYR A 87 9.45 11.67 -3.46
CA TYR A 87 10.16 10.40 -3.48
C TYR A 87 9.97 9.75 -4.84
N HIS A 88 11.09 9.49 -5.52
CA HIS A 88 11.09 8.70 -6.75
C HIS A 88 10.92 7.23 -6.37
N VAL A 89 9.83 6.64 -6.84
CA VAL A 89 9.49 5.24 -6.63
C VAL A 89 9.42 4.56 -7.98
N THR A 90 10.09 3.43 -8.10
CA THR A 90 10.07 2.61 -9.31
C THR A 90 9.69 1.18 -8.96
N GLY A 91 9.30 0.40 -9.97
CA GLY A 91 8.94 -0.99 -9.75
C GLY A 91 8.35 -1.67 -10.96
N LYS A 92 8.32 -3.00 -10.93
CA LYS A 92 7.56 -3.81 -11.88
C LYS A 92 6.13 -4.01 -11.44
N ILE A 93 5.21 -4.02 -12.40
CA ILE A 93 3.83 -4.48 -12.19
C ILE A 93 3.86 -6.00 -12.19
N LEU A 94 3.57 -6.60 -11.04
CA LEU A 94 3.64 -8.04 -10.82
C LEU A 94 2.32 -8.73 -11.19
N THR A 95 1.19 -8.06 -10.93
CA THR A 95 -0.14 -8.52 -11.36
C THR A 95 -0.93 -7.35 -11.93
N TRP A 96 -1.52 -7.53 -13.11
CA TRP A 96 -2.43 -6.56 -13.72
C TRP A 96 -3.71 -7.23 -14.21
N ARG A 97 -4.79 -7.14 -13.40
CA ARG A 97 -6.11 -7.67 -13.74
C ARG A 97 -7.20 -6.60 -13.56
N PRO A 98 -7.37 -5.67 -14.50
CA PRO A 98 -8.40 -4.64 -14.40
C PRO A 98 -9.83 -5.23 -14.32
N PRO A 99 -10.74 -4.67 -13.52
CA PRO A 99 -10.54 -3.63 -12.51
C PRO A 99 -10.32 -4.20 -11.09
N ARG A 100 -9.78 -5.42 -10.96
CA ARG A 100 -9.80 -6.21 -9.71
C ARG A 100 -8.49 -6.23 -8.95
N VAL A 101 -7.35 -6.36 -9.63
CA VAL A 101 -6.05 -6.50 -8.97
C VAL A 101 -4.99 -5.67 -9.66
N PHE A 102 -4.34 -4.81 -8.88
CA PHE A 102 -3.13 -4.10 -9.25
C PHE A 102 -2.07 -4.36 -8.18
N GLU A 103 -1.01 -5.08 -8.54
CA GLU A 103 0.10 -5.36 -7.66
C GLU A 103 1.40 -4.90 -8.32
N HIS A 104 2.22 -4.19 -7.57
CA HIS A 104 3.49 -3.70 -8.07
C HIS A 104 4.54 -3.61 -6.97
N GLU A 105 5.80 -3.66 -7.38
CA GLU A 105 6.90 -3.30 -6.50
C GLU A 105 6.86 -1.82 -6.17
N TRP A 106 7.31 -1.48 -4.97
CA TRP A 106 7.50 -0.12 -4.50
C TRP A 106 8.95 0.00 -4.03
N ASN A 107 9.83 0.43 -4.95
CA ASN A 107 11.25 0.56 -4.69
C ASN A 107 11.63 2.02 -4.56
N VAL A 108 12.25 2.38 -3.44
CA VAL A 108 12.79 3.71 -3.16
C VAL A 108 14.30 3.59 -3.07
N GLU A 109 15.03 4.39 -3.84
CA GLU A 109 16.49 4.38 -3.79
C GLU A 109 17.04 4.96 -2.46
N PRO A 110 18.25 4.54 -2.04
CA PRO A 110 18.94 5.13 -0.90
C PRO A 110 19.02 6.66 -0.95
N ARG A 111 18.71 7.31 0.17
CA ARG A 111 18.88 8.75 0.36
C ARG A 111 19.15 9.10 1.82
N LYS A 112 19.40 10.36 2.12
CA LYS A 112 19.78 10.82 3.47
C LYS A 112 18.80 10.37 4.56
N GLU A 113 17.49 10.46 4.31
CA GLU A 113 16.44 10.08 5.27
C GLU A 113 16.15 8.58 5.27
N LEU A 114 16.57 7.87 4.22
CA LEU A 114 16.37 6.43 4.04
C LEU A 114 17.65 5.80 3.46
N PRO A 115 18.72 5.66 4.27
CA PRO A 115 20.07 5.35 3.76
C PRO A 115 20.21 3.99 3.09
N LYS A 116 19.28 3.07 3.31
CA LYS A 116 19.26 1.74 2.68
C LYS A 116 18.27 1.65 1.52
N GLY A 117 17.55 2.73 1.24
CA GLY A 117 16.35 2.68 0.40
C GLY A 117 15.27 1.80 1.03
N GLU A 118 14.30 1.43 0.23
CA GLU A 118 13.24 0.50 0.61
C GLU A 118 12.85 -0.33 -0.62
N LYS A 119 12.53 -1.60 -0.38
CA LYS A 119 11.90 -2.47 -1.36
C LYS A 119 10.70 -3.12 -0.70
N SER A 120 9.53 -2.91 -1.26
CA SER A 120 8.28 -3.50 -0.79
C SER A 120 7.36 -3.84 -1.95
N ILE A 121 6.26 -4.54 -1.66
CA ILE A 121 5.20 -4.84 -2.63
C ILE A 121 3.94 -4.14 -2.14
N VAL A 122 3.26 -3.45 -3.06
CA VAL A 122 1.94 -2.88 -2.83
C VAL A 122 0.93 -3.66 -3.66
N ARG A 123 -0.13 -4.11 -3.01
CA ARG A 123 -1.20 -4.88 -3.63
C ARG A 123 -2.55 -4.25 -3.34
N TRP A 124 -3.27 -3.92 -4.41
CA TRP A 124 -4.65 -3.46 -4.37
C TRP A 124 -5.56 -4.57 -4.88
N GLU A 125 -6.58 -4.91 -4.07
CA GLU A 125 -7.63 -5.84 -4.45
C GLU A 125 -8.99 -5.15 -4.32
N LEU A 126 -9.77 -5.19 -5.39
CA LEU A 126 -11.09 -4.55 -5.48
C LEU A 126 -12.16 -5.61 -5.75
N THR A 127 -13.22 -5.60 -4.95
CA THR A 127 -14.38 -6.49 -5.09
C THR A 127 -15.65 -5.66 -5.16
N PRO A 128 -16.52 -5.83 -6.17
CA PRO A 128 -17.79 -5.09 -6.19
C PRO A 128 -18.66 -5.42 -4.98
N ASP A 129 -19.31 -4.41 -4.41
CA ASP A 129 -20.23 -4.53 -3.27
C ASP A 129 -21.46 -3.62 -3.50
N GLY A 130 -22.47 -4.16 -4.17
CA GLY A 130 -23.62 -3.40 -4.65
C GLY A 130 -23.18 -2.28 -5.62
N ASP A 131 -23.55 -1.05 -5.29
CA ASP A 131 -23.11 0.15 -6.04
C ASP A 131 -21.71 0.66 -5.61
N GLY A 132 -21.06 -0.04 -4.66
CA GLY A 132 -19.74 0.26 -4.12
C GLY A 132 -18.67 -0.77 -4.48
N THR A 133 -17.53 -0.63 -3.80
CA THR A 133 -16.37 -1.53 -3.86
C THR A 133 -15.85 -1.80 -2.45
#